data_AF-A0A1E7F2U6-F1
#
_entry.id   AF-A0A1E7F2U6-F1
#
_cell.length_a   1.000
_cell.length_b   1.000
_cell.length_c   1.000
_cell.angle_alpha   90.00
_cell.angle_beta   90.00
_cell.angle_gamma   90.00
#
_symmetry.space_group_name_H-M   'P 1'
#
loop_
_entity.id
_entity.type
_entity.pdbx_description
1 polymer ?
#
loop_
_entity_poly.entity_id
_entity_poly.type
_entity_poly.pdbx_seq_one_letter_code
_entity_poly.pdbx_strand_id
1 'polypeptide(L)'
;MKKRKYDENGSIDKVTQKNDDNEEEQQQQQEQQEEIFSACILWMDDNYRLEEWIAYHYYIMKLRYIVINIDPNSIGSPMDIINRWNNNDYHHLNMTIVTMTDTDHFTEKEYQNEMNKIKKVTDNITATARDHGRIKTNHHRKRQNEFYRTCSKHLLEVNKDTTWVSYHDTDEFITFTHRTKKPAETNRTIQEGLLKMKQPGYVLNRLNEIKEEDAKYLLNNSQDWSSFKVAELKKELKKRDITAKGKKADLVSLLEAGDLSCVVINRVRYNSKELSTYDYDQLQEYNIPDTVDTKLFDTLRYKHITGYDGSPKSFIDLSHQRARKYTQDKFSKWMTHMPMQNHCRDELDTRNKETKGILKNESLVINHYLGSWEAYSFREDARKGGDRNYDRWLERSNMTTANGGTSIIAWPWMRGFIDLVGGTEIALYLLQDAGKFPRDYNATANIQDWNITYTMDKKWKDNKLNANSLLALNETENLSSSSSSCVLLSCCPLSLAMDCVHSAVGSIALEADFDGSIGIHCWVQPVTTGSSHG
;
A
#
# COMPACT_ATOMS: atom_id res chain seq x y z
N MET A 1 50.18 14.50 55.13
CA MET A 1 49.93 14.60 56.59
C MET A 1 48.49 15.02 56.84
N LYS A 2 47.62 14.07 57.23
CA LYS A 2 46.52 14.24 58.21
C LYS A 2 45.83 12.87 58.34
N LYS A 3 46.12 12.20 59.46
CA LYS A 3 45.50 10.95 59.90
C LYS A 3 44.11 11.26 60.49
N ARG A 4 43.12 10.42 60.20
CA ARG A 4 42.01 10.14 61.11
C ARG A 4 41.82 8.62 61.21
N LYS A 5 42.00 8.13 62.43
CA LYS A 5 41.56 6.83 62.96
C LYS A 5 40.08 6.94 63.42
N TYR A 6 39.54 5.84 63.93
CA TYR A 6 38.20 5.54 64.48
C TYR A 6 37.32 4.78 63.49
N ASP A 7 36.69 3.64 63.77
CA ASP A 7 36.73 2.71 64.93
C ASP A 7 36.14 1.36 64.47
N GLU A 8 36.57 0.28 65.13
CA GLU A 8 36.05 -1.09 65.00
C GLU A 8 34.80 -1.31 65.87
N ASN A 9 34.01 -2.33 65.49
CA ASN A 9 32.93 -3.01 66.22
C ASN A 9 31.50 -2.48 66.06
N GLY A 10 30.77 -3.12 65.16
CA GLY A 10 29.32 -3.16 65.12
C GLY A 10 28.84 -4.52 64.61
N SER A 11 28.20 -5.26 65.51
CA SER A 11 27.54 -6.57 65.32
C SER A 11 26.73 -6.66 64.02
N ILE A 12 26.98 -7.68 63.20
CA ILE A 12 26.10 -8.04 62.07
C ILE A 12 25.31 -9.28 62.46
N ASP A 13 24.06 -9.05 62.82
CA ASP A 13 23.05 -10.08 63.00
C ASP A 13 22.72 -10.77 61.68
N LYS A 14 22.66 -12.10 61.76
CA LYS A 14 22.20 -13.02 60.73
C LYS A 14 20.71 -12.81 60.45
N VAL A 15 20.35 -12.10 59.38
CA VAL A 15 19.05 -12.25 58.71
C VAL A 15 19.20 -11.95 57.21
N THR A 16 19.45 -12.97 56.39
CA THR A 16 19.07 -12.93 54.95
C THR A 16 19.06 -14.34 54.38
N GLN A 17 17.91 -15.00 54.48
CA GLN A 17 17.58 -16.21 53.72
C GLN A 17 16.10 -16.09 53.35
N LYS A 18 15.86 -15.60 52.12
CA LYS A 18 14.61 -15.63 51.33
C LYS A 18 14.73 -14.57 50.24
N ASN A 19 15.36 -14.91 49.11
CA ASN A 19 15.26 -14.17 47.85
C ASN A 19 15.53 -15.05 46.61
N ASP A 20 15.57 -16.38 46.74
CA ASP A 20 15.90 -17.27 45.61
C ASP A 20 14.70 -17.63 44.71
N ASP A 21 13.46 -17.33 45.15
CA ASP A 21 12.24 -17.65 44.38
C ASP A 21 11.88 -16.58 43.34
N ASN A 22 12.61 -15.45 43.28
CA ASN A 22 12.31 -14.32 42.38
C ASN A 22 13.22 -14.27 41.12
N GLU A 23 14.30 -15.05 41.10
CA GLU A 23 15.22 -15.11 39.94
C GLU A 23 14.72 -16.08 38.86
N GLU A 24 13.94 -17.12 39.20
CA GLU A 24 13.34 -18.04 38.20
C GLU A 24 12.14 -17.40 37.46
N GLU A 25 11.33 -16.56 38.12
CA GLU A 25 10.27 -15.80 37.44
C GLU A 25 10.82 -14.69 36.53
N GLN A 26 11.95 -14.08 36.90
CA GLN A 26 12.65 -13.09 36.04
C GLN A 26 13.41 -13.75 34.88
N GLN A 27 13.85 -15.01 34.99
CA GLN A 27 14.40 -15.77 33.87
C GLN A 27 13.33 -16.40 32.98
N GLN A 28 12.08 -16.56 33.43
CA GLN A 28 10.94 -16.97 32.58
C GLN A 28 10.24 -15.78 31.89
N GLN A 29 10.55 -14.54 32.29
CA GLN A 29 10.51 -13.38 31.40
C GLN A 29 11.68 -13.38 30.38
N GLN A 30 12.32 -14.55 30.19
CA GLN A 30 13.07 -14.91 28.99
C GLN A 30 12.39 -14.29 27.79
N GLU A 31 13.10 -13.36 27.16
CA GLU A 31 12.77 -12.63 25.95
C GLU A 31 11.75 -13.40 25.12
N GLN A 32 10.46 -13.10 25.30
CA GLN A 32 9.49 -13.35 24.25
C GLN A 32 9.94 -12.41 23.13
N GLN A 33 10.85 -12.94 22.29
CA GLN A 33 11.40 -12.23 21.17
C GLN A 33 10.21 -11.70 20.38
N GLU A 34 10.14 -10.38 20.33
CA GLU A 34 8.98 -9.71 19.82
C GLU A 34 8.87 -10.03 18.34
N GLU A 35 7.82 -10.76 17.94
CA GLU A 35 7.60 -11.07 16.53
C GLU A 35 7.48 -9.77 15.75
N ILE A 36 8.13 -9.74 14.57
CA ILE A 36 8.15 -8.57 13.70
C ILE A 36 7.70 -8.90 12.29
N PHE A 37 7.18 -7.88 11.59
CA PHE A 37 6.98 -7.95 10.15
C PHE A 37 8.21 -7.43 9.42
N SER A 38 8.53 -8.03 8.27
CA SER A 38 9.59 -7.57 7.37
C SER A 38 9.06 -7.27 5.96
N ALA A 39 9.81 -6.52 5.15
CA ALA A 39 9.42 -6.24 3.76
C ALA A 39 10.62 -6.23 2.80
N CYS A 40 10.35 -6.64 1.56
CA CYS A 40 11.28 -6.53 0.43
C CYS A 40 10.70 -5.56 -0.60
N ILE A 41 11.39 -4.44 -0.85
CA ILE A 41 10.92 -3.38 -1.75
C ILE A 41 11.93 -3.17 -2.87
N LEU A 42 11.48 -3.25 -4.13
CA LEU A 42 12.24 -2.72 -5.25
C LEU A 42 11.89 -1.24 -5.41
N TRP A 43 12.85 -0.36 -5.18
CA TRP A 43 12.63 1.08 -5.13
C TRP A 43 13.25 1.79 -6.33
N MET A 44 12.50 2.71 -6.93
CA MET A 44 12.96 3.61 -8.01
C MET A 44 12.27 4.95 -7.84
N ASP A 45 12.99 5.98 -7.37
CA ASP A 45 12.55 7.38 -7.34
C ASP A 45 11.24 7.67 -6.59
N ASP A 46 10.73 6.76 -5.77
CA ASP A 46 9.50 6.96 -5.01
C ASP A 46 9.74 7.63 -3.64
N ASN A 47 10.71 8.54 -3.54
CA ASN A 47 11.02 9.24 -2.28
C ASN A 47 9.78 9.93 -1.69
N TYR A 48 8.97 10.56 -2.55
CA TYR A 48 7.73 11.25 -2.17
C TYR A 48 6.66 10.32 -1.56
N ARG A 49 6.76 8.99 -1.75
CA ARG A 49 5.85 7.99 -1.16
C ARG A 49 6.50 7.15 -0.07
N LEU A 50 7.83 7.02 -0.08
CA LEU A 50 8.54 6.07 0.76
C LEU A 50 8.30 6.33 2.26
N GLU A 51 8.27 7.58 2.70
CA GLU A 51 8.00 7.92 4.11
C GLU A 51 6.60 7.55 4.56
N GLU A 52 5.58 7.89 3.75
CA GLU A 52 4.20 7.48 4.01
C GLU A 52 4.11 5.96 4.08
N TRP A 53 4.71 5.26 3.12
CA TRP A 53 4.70 3.81 3.05
C TRP A 53 5.35 3.18 4.29
N ILE A 54 6.52 3.69 4.74
CA ILE A 54 7.21 3.18 5.91
C ILE A 54 6.36 3.44 7.16
N ALA A 55 5.87 4.66 7.39
CA ALA A 55 5.08 5.00 8.57
C ALA A 55 3.78 4.20 8.65
N TYR A 56 3.07 4.07 7.54
CA TYR A 56 1.83 3.33 7.44
C TYR A 56 2.02 1.87 7.86
N HIS A 57 3.02 1.19 7.29
CA HIS A 57 3.26 -0.23 7.54
C HIS A 57 4.00 -0.47 8.87
N TYR A 58 4.84 0.46 9.32
CA TYR A 58 5.41 0.46 10.68
C TYR A 58 4.31 0.40 11.74
N TYR A 59 3.25 1.17 11.53
CA TYR A 59 2.09 1.20 12.40
C TYR A 59 1.20 -0.04 12.22
N ILE A 60 0.60 -0.28 11.04
CA ILE A 60 -0.47 -1.29 10.91
C ILE A 60 0.02 -2.74 10.86
N MET A 61 1.24 -2.97 10.37
CA MET A 61 1.84 -4.30 10.24
C MET A 61 2.86 -4.61 11.32
N LYS A 62 3.25 -3.64 12.16
CA LYS A 62 4.43 -3.77 13.03
C LYS A 62 5.69 -4.08 12.21
N LEU A 63 5.85 -3.36 11.10
CA LEU A 63 7.04 -3.47 10.25
C LEU A 63 8.27 -2.96 11.01
N ARG A 64 9.31 -3.78 11.12
CA ARG A 64 10.56 -3.42 11.83
C ARG A 64 11.82 -3.73 11.03
N TYR A 65 11.71 -4.46 9.91
CA TYR A 65 12.85 -4.77 9.05
C TYR A 65 12.50 -4.58 7.57
N ILE A 66 13.27 -3.76 6.85
CA ILE A 66 13.03 -3.50 5.43
C ILE A 66 14.33 -3.74 4.67
N VAL A 67 14.24 -4.47 3.56
CA VAL A 67 15.30 -4.55 2.56
C VAL A 67 14.84 -3.76 1.34
N ILE A 68 15.58 -2.72 0.97
CA ILE A 68 15.29 -1.87 -0.18
C ILE A 68 16.34 -2.12 -1.26
N ASN A 69 15.92 -2.66 -2.41
CA ASN A 69 16.79 -2.69 -3.58
C ASN A 69 16.67 -1.37 -4.35
N ILE A 70 17.77 -0.62 -4.40
CA ILE A 70 17.84 0.67 -5.09
C ILE A 70 18.05 0.41 -6.59
N ASP A 71 17.15 0.93 -7.42
CA ASP A 71 17.28 0.82 -8.87
C ASP A 71 18.51 1.60 -9.35
N PRO A 72 19.38 1.00 -10.20
CA PRO A 72 20.55 1.70 -10.74
C PRO A 72 20.19 2.87 -11.65
N ASN A 73 18.95 2.96 -12.14
CA ASN A 73 18.47 4.09 -12.94
C ASN A 73 17.75 5.16 -12.10
N SER A 74 17.75 5.03 -10.77
CA SER A 74 17.16 6.06 -9.89
C SER A 74 17.92 7.38 -10.06
N ILE A 75 17.18 8.46 -10.19
CA ILE A 75 17.70 9.83 -10.26
C ILE A 75 17.94 10.37 -8.84
N GLY A 76 17.07 9.99 -7.89
CA GLY A 76 17.18 10.34 -6.48
C GLY A 76 17.81 9.24 -5.64
N SER A 77 18.17 9.60 -4.40
CA SER A 77 18.60 8.64 -3.37
C SER A 77 17.57 8.60 -2.24
N PRO A 78 17.25 7.41 -1.67
CA PRO A 78 16.40 7.30 -0.49
C PRO A 78 17.20 7.40 0.82
N MET A 79 18.52 7.64 0.77
CA MET A 79 19.38 7.49 1.94
C MET A 79 19.05 8.45 3.08
N ASP A 80 18.59 9.67 2.80
CA ASP A 80 18.20 10.60 3.87
C ASP A 80 16.99 10.08 4.66
N ILE A 81 16.01 9.49 3.95
CA ILE A 81 14.86 8.82 4.57
C ILE A 81 15.34 7.61 5.38
N ILE A 82 16.17 6.76 4.79
CA ILE A 82 16.70 5.53 5.43
C ILE A 82 17.47 5.88 6.71
N ASN A 83 18.38 6.85 6.64
CA ASN A 83 19.18 7.28 7.79
C ASN A 83 18.31 7.83 8.91
N ARG A 84 17.29 8.62 8.56
CA ARG A 84 16.31 9.15 9.51
C ARG A 84 15.55 8.04 10.23
N TRP A 85 15.05 7.05 9.51
CA TRP A 85 14.28 5.94 10.09
C TRP A 85 15.14 4.92 10.84
N ASN A 86 16.41 4.76 10.46
CA ASN A 86 17.39 3.91 11.17
C ASN A 86 17.99 4.59 12.41
N ASN A 87 17.75 5.88 12.62
CA ASN A 87 18.35 6.63 13.72
C ASN A 87 17.68 6.29 15.06
N ASN A 88 18.17 5.21 15.69
CA ASN A 88 17.67 4.75 16.98
C ASN A 88 18.03 5.69 18.14
N ASP A 89 18.99 6.60 17.97
CA ASP A 89 19.43 7.52 19.02
C ASP A 89 18.38 8.60 19.33
N TYR A 90 17.48 8.89 18.38
CA TYR A 90 16.52 9.97 18.53
C TYR A 90 15.14 9.50 19.03
N HIS A 91 14.68 8.31 18.61
CA HIS A 91 13.28 7.89 18.80
C HIS A 91 13.05 6.41 19.17
N HIS A 92 14.10 5.60 19.38
CA HIS A 92 13.98 4.18 19.74
C HIS A 92 12.96 3.37 18.89
N LEU A 93 12.91 3.63 17.57
CA LEU A 93 11.88 3.06 16.69
C LEU A 93 12.01 1.55 16.47
N ASN A 94 13.12 0.93 16.89
CA ASN A 94 13.43 -0.48 16.64
C ASN A 94 13.25 -0.84 15.15
N MET A 95 13.61 0.10 14.25
CA MET A 95 13.51 -0.08 12.81
C MET A 95 14.89 -0.35 12.24
N THR A 96 14.97 -1.32 11.33
CA THR A 96 16.17 -1.60 10.54
C THR A 96 15.84 -1.60 9.07
N ILE A 97 16.46 -0.70 8.32
CA ILE A 97 16.35 -0.61 6.87
C ILE A 97 17.74 -0.84 6.29
N VAL A 98 17.87 -1.89 5.49
CA VAL A 98 19.10 -2.19 4.75
C VAL A 98 18.88 -1.99 3.26
N THR A 99 19.93 -1.61 2.56
CA THR A 99 19.89 -1.43 1.11
C THR A 99 20.58 -2.58 0.39
N MET A 100 20.06 -2.89 -0.79
CA MET A 100 20.67 -3.77 -1.77
C MET A 100 20.73 -3.03 -3.12
N THR A 101 21.53 -3.58 -4.01
CA THR A 101 21.67 -3.19 -5.41
C THR A 101 21.50 -4.42 -6.29
N ASP A 102 21.36 -4.19 -7.60
CA ASP A 102 21.33 -5.28 -8.57
C ASP A 102 22.57 -6.19 -8.49
N THR A 103 23.73 -5.67 -8.09
CA THR A 103 24.97 -6.45 -7.98
C THR A 103 24.95 -7.48 -6.84
N ASP A 104 24.04 -7.32 -5.88
CA ASP A 104 23.88 -8.27 -4.77
C ASP A 104 23.12 -9.54 -5.18
N HIS A 105 22.42 -9.52 -6.32
CA HIS A 105 21.58 -10.64 -6.77
C HIS A 105 21.69 -10.96 -8.27
N PHE A 106 22.48 -10.21 -9.03
CA PHE A 106 22.92 -10.56 -10.37
C PHE A 106 24.43 -10.74 -10.40
N THR A 107 24.91 -11.76 -11.11
CA THR A 107 26.31 -11.74 -11.54
C THR A 107 26.51 -10.62 -12.56
N GLU A 108 27.69 -10.00 -12.59
CA GLU A 108 28.05 -8.97 -13.57
C GLU A 108 27.73 -9.44 -15.01
N LYS A 109 28.06 -10.69 -15.33
CA LYS A 109 27.74 -11.29 -16.64
C LYS A 109 26.25 -11.33 -16.93
N GLU A 110 25.41 -11.71 -15.96
CA GLU A 110 23.96 -11.76 -16.14
C GLU A 110 23.37 -10.37 -16.32
N TYR A 111 23.83 -9.40 -15.53
CA TYR A 111 23.40 -8.01 -15.64
C TYR A 111 23.75 -7.45 -17.02
N GLN A 112 25.00 -7.58 -17.45
CA GLN A 112 25.46 -7.12 -18.77
C GLN A 112 24.69 -7.82 -19.91
N ASN A 113 24.37 -9.11 -19.77
CA ASN A 113 23.54 -9.80 -20.75
C ASN A 113 22.14 -9.21 -20.88
N GLU A 114 21.51 -8.80 -19.78
CA GLU A 114 20.21 -8.13 -19.84
C GLU A 114 20.32 -6.72 -20.42
N MET A 115 21.34 -5.95 -20.02
CA MET A 115 21.58 -4.61 -20.57
C MET A 115 21.86 -4.64 -22.07
N ASN A 116 22.61 -5.65 -22.55
CA ASN A 116 22.84 -5.87 -23.98
C ASN A 116 21.55 -6.17 -24.75
N LYS A 117 20.58 -6.87 -24.15
CA LYS A 117 19.27 -7.09 -24.78
C LYS A 117 18.50 -5.78 -24.93
N ILE A 118 18.50 -4.95 -23.89
CA ILE A 118 17.86 -3.63 -23.93
C ILE A 118 18.54 -2.76 -24.99
N LYS A 119 19.87 -2.66 -24.94
CA LYS A 119 20.68 -1.91 -25.90
C LYS A 119 20.42 -2.35 -27.34
N LYS A 120 20.36 -3.65 -27.61
CA LYS A 120 20.06 -4.18 -28.96
C LYS A 120 18.71 -3.72 -29.48
N VAL A 121 17.70 -3.60 -28.61
CA VAL A 121 16.39 -3.06 -29.01
C VAL A 121 16.48 -1.54 -29.17
N THR A 122 17.15 -0.83 -28.26
CA THR A 122 17.43 0.62 -28.32
C THR A 122 18.13 1.04 -29.63
N ASP A 123 19.15 0.30 -30.05
CA ASP A 123 19.95 0.60 -31.24
C ASP A 123 19.23 0.20 -32.55
N ASN A 124 18.13 -0.57 -32.48
CA ASN A 124 17.38 -1.00 -33.64
C ASN A 124 16.38 0.09 -34.08
N ILE A 125 16.70 0.80 -35.16
CA ILE A 125 15.85 1.86 -35.73
C ILE A 125 14.43 1.41 -36.12
N THR A 126 14.21 0.10 -36.31
CA THR A 126 12.87 -0.43 -36.65
C THR A 126 12.07 -0.89 -35.43
N ALA A 127 12.65 -0.84 -34.22
CA ALA A 127 11.96 -1.27 -33.01
C ALA A 127 10.83 -0.29 -32.67
N THR A 128 9.69 -0.82 -32.22
CA THR A 128 8.55 0.01 -31.79
C THR A 128 8.67 0.36 -30.31
N ALA A 129 7.99 1.43 -29.84
CA ALA A 129 7.82 1.70 -28.39
C ALA A 129 7.46 0.47 -27.59
N ARG A 130 6.55 -0.33 -28.16
CA ARG A 130 6.03 -1.53 -27.53
C ARG A 130 7.14 -2.56 -27.34
N ASP A 131 8.09 -2.65 -28.27
CA ASP A 131 9.25 -3.53 -28.14
C ASP A 131 10.19 -3.06 -27.04
N HIS A 132 10.51 -1.75 -26.98
CA HIS A 132 11.32 -1.18 -25.90
C HIS A 132 10.64 -1.36 -24.54
N GLY A 133 9.36 -1.02 -24.43
CA GLY A 133 8.58 -1.17 -23.21
C GLY A 133 8.48 -2.63 -22.76
N ARG A 134 8.30 -3.57 -23.71
CA ARG A 134 8.26 -5.00 -23.43
C ARG A 134 9.60 -5.53 -22.91
N ILE A 135 10.72 -5.17 -23.55
CA ILE A 135 12.04 -5.67 -23.11
C ILE A 135 12.42 -5.09 -21.74
N LYS A 136 12.18 -3.80 -21.50
CA LYS A 136 12.40 -3.17 -20.19
C LYS A 136 11.49 -3.76 -19.12
N THR A 137 10.19 -3.98 -19.42
CA THR A 137 9.25 -4.62 -18.48
C THR A 137 9.68 -6.05 -18.12
N ASN A 138 10.15 -6.82 -19.10
CA ASN A 138 10.64 -8.17 -18.85
C ASN A 138 11.91 -8.17 -17.98
N HIS A 139 12.83 -7.23 -18.23
CA HIS A 139 14.01 -7.05 -17.40
C HIS A 139 13.64 -6.64 -15.97
N HIS A 140 12.74 -5.68 -15.80
CA HIS A 140 12.24 -5.26 -14.49
C HIS A 140 11.59 -6.41 -13.71
N ARG A 141 10.76 -7.25 -14.37
CA ARG A 141 10.19 -8.45 -13.74
C ARG A 141 11.26 -9.46 -13.32
N LYS A 142 12.28 -9.67 -14.16
CA LYS A 142 13.42 -10.53 -13.82
C LYS A 142 14.15 -10.01 -12.57
N ARG A 143 14.41 -8.70 -12.52
CA ARG A 143 15.02 -8.03 -11.36
C ARG A 143 14.20 -8.21 -10.09
N GLN A 144 12.90 -7.92 -10.13
CA GLN A 144 12.03 -8.17 -8.98
C GLN A 144 12.08 -9.63 -8.49
N ASN A 145 12.05 -10.60 -9.41
CA ASN A 145 12.08 -12.02 -9.04
C ASN A 145 13.38 -12.40 -8.32
N GLU A 146 14.54 -12.01 -8.86
CA GLU A 146 15.84 -12.32 -8.25
C GLU A 146 16.05 -11.55 -6.94
N PHE A 147 15.61 -10.29 -6.89
CA PHE A 147 15.63 -9.49 -5.68
C PHE A 147 14.79 -10.12 -4.57
N TYR A 148 13.51 -10.45 -4.80
CA TYR A 148 12.66 -11.05 -3.77
C TYR A 148 13.22 -12.36 -3.23
N ARG A 149 13.81 -13.17 -4.10
CA ARG A 149 14.49 -14.39 -3.69
C ARG A 149 15.70 -14.10 -2.80
N THR A 150 16.53 -13.13 -3.17
CA THR A 150 17.76 -12.79 -2.43
C THR A 150 17.44 -12.09 -1.12
N CYS A 151 16.50 -11.16 -1.12
CA CYS A 151 15.95 -10.54 0.08
C CYS A 151 15.43 -11.59 1.07
N SER A 152 14.65 -12.58 0.60
CA SER A 152 14.14 -13.64 1.46
C SER A 152 15.25 -14.49 2.09
N LYS A 153 16.33 -14.77 1.33
CA LYS A 153 17.50 -15.47 1.87
C LYS A 153 18.21 -14.64 2.93
N HIS A 154 18.41 -13.36 2.65
CA HIS A 154 18.99 -12.42 3.61
C HIS A 154 18.18 -12.39 4.90
N LEU A 155 16.86 -12.27 4.83
CA LEU A 155 15.98 -12.28 6.01
C LEU A 155 16.10 -13.59 6.81
N LEU A 156 16.16 -14.75 6.14
CA LEU A 156 16.40 -16.04 6.80
C LEU A 156 17.78 -16.16 7.48
N GLU A 157 18.77 -15.40 7.02
CA GLU A 157 20.14 -15.42 7.55
C GLU A 157 20.31 -14.45 8.72
N VAL A 158 19.79 -13.23 8.59
CA VAL A 158 19.98 -12.16 9.59
C VAL A 158 18.94 -12.19 10.70
N ASN A 159 17.76 -12.73 10.45
CA ASN A 159 16.66 -12.68 11.40
C ASN A 159 15.94 -14.01 11.48
N LYS A 160 16.36 -14.82 12.45
CA LYS A 160 15.71 -16.11 12.75
C LYS A 160 14.26 -15.95 13.19
N ASP A 161 13.90 -14.74 13.61
CA ASP A 161 12.63 -14.41 14.25
C ASP A 161 11.71 -13.63 13.30
N THR A 162 12.14 -13.41 12.05
CA THR A 162 11.24 -12.93 10.99
C THR A 162 10.19 -14.01 10.71
N THR A 163 8.97 -13.74 11.15
CA THR A 163 7.80 -14.56 10.80
C THR A 163 7.31 -14.12 9.44
N TRP A 164 6.64 -12.97 9.34
CA TRP A 164 5.95 -12.55 8.12
C TRP A 164 6.73 -11.54 7.27
N VAL A 165 6.72 -11.75 5.95
CA VAL A 165 7.36 -10.89 4.96
C VAL A 165 6.38 -10.44 3.90
N SER A 166 6.42 -9.15 3.58
CA SER A 166 5.65 -8.54 2.51
C SER A 166 6.47 -8.19 1.27
N TYR A 167 5.81 -8.24 0.11
CA TYR A 167 6.40 -8.02 -1.22
C TYR A 167 5.44 -7.17 -2.07
N HIS A 168 5.31 -5.90 -1.72
CA HIS A 168 4.43 -4.97 -2.40
C HIS A 168 5.12 -3.64 -2.67
N ASP A 169 4.59 -2.92 -3.65
CA ASP A 169 5.21 -1.72 -4.20
C ASP A 169 4.93 -0.51 -3.28
N THR A 170 5.67 0.60 -3.46
CA THR A 170 5.53 1.84 -2.66
C THR A 170 4.19 2.55 -2.83
N ASP A 171 3.41 2.19 -3.85
CA ASP A 171 2.06 2.67 -4.10
C ASP A 171 0.97 1.67 -3.68
N GLU A 172 1.35 0.64 -2.91
CA GLU A 172 0.47 -0.41 -2.42
C GLU A 172 0.39 -0.38 -0.88
N PHE A 173 -0.81 -0.28 -0.32
CA PHE A 173 -1.05 -0.16 1.12
C PHE A 173 -2.09 -1.17 1.62
N ILE A 174 -1.83 -1.84 2.76
CA ILE A 174 -2.74 -2.85 3.31
C ILE A 174 -3.97 -2.21 3.95
N THR A 175 -5.18 -2.69 3.66
CA THR A 175 -6.41 -2.27 4.33
C THR A 175 -7.42 -3.42 4.39
N PHE A 176 -8.68 -3.08 4.69
CA PHE A 176 -9.80 -4.01 4.79
C PHE A 176 -10.90 -3.64 3.78
N THR A 177 -11.52 -4.62 3.13
CA THR A 177 -12.64 -4.38 2.21
C THR A 177 -13.96 -4.17 2.96
N HIS A 178 -14.78 -3.23 2.51
CA HIS A 178 -16.16 -3.01 2.97
C HIS A 178 -17.22 -3.25 1.90
N ARG A 179 -16.88 -3.98 0.83
CA ARG A 179 -17.80 -4.19 -0.29
C ARG A 179 -18.85 -5.23 0.04
N THR A 180 -19.97 -4.75 0.55
CA THR A 180 -21.19 -5.54 0.68
C THR A 180 -22.22 -5.06 -0.35
N LYS A 181 -23.08 -5.96 -0.82
CA LYS A 181 -24.21 -5.57 -1.70
C LYS A 181 -25.33 -4.86 -0.94
N LYS A 182 -25.28 -4.88 0.40
CA LYS A 182 -26.34 -4.40 1.30
C LYS A 182 -25.84 -3.17 2.07
N PRO A 183 -26.51 -2.00 1.95
CA PRO A 183 -26.07 -0.77 2.61
C PRO A 183 -25.86 -0.90 4.13
N ALA A 184 -26.76 -1.58 4.85
CA ALA A 184 -26.64 -1.79 6.29
C ALA A 184 -25.37 -2.58 6.67
N GLU A 185 -24.97 -3.54 5.84
CA GLU A 185 -23.76 -4.34 6.03
C GLU A 185 -22.50 -3.53 5.67
N THR A 186 -22.64 -2.54 4.79
CA THR A 186 -21.55 -1.63 4.40
C THR A 186 -21.12 -0.79 5.60
N ASN A 187 -22.06 -0.19 6.34
CA ASN A 187 -21.72 0.60 7.52
C ASN A 187 -21.02 -0.24 8.58
N ARG A 188 -21.49 -1.47 8.82
CA ARG A 188 -20.84 -2.38 9.78
C ARG A 188 -19.41 -2.72 9.36
N THR A 189 -19.20 -3.10 8.11
CA THR A 189 -17.85 -3.46 7.62
C THR A 189 -16.90 -2.26 7.56
N ILE A 190 -17.41 -1.05 7.29
CA ILE A 190 -16.63 0.19 7.43
C ILE A 190 -16.19 0.38 8.89
N GLN A 191 -17.10 0.29 9.86
CA GLN A 191 -16.78 0.48 11.27
C GLN A 191 -15.80 -0.58 11.79
N GLU A 192 -15.98 -1.84 11.41
CA GLU A 192 -15.03 -2.90 11.71
C GLU A 192 -13.65 -2.59 11.10
N GLY A 193 -13.57 -2.18 9.82
CA GLY A 193 -12.31 -1.78 9.19
C GLY A 193 -11.63 -0.61 9.89
N LEU A 194 -12.39 0.42 10.29
CA LEU A 194 -11.88 1.57 11.04
C LEU A 194 -11.33 1.15 12.41
N LEU A 195 -12.00 0.24 13.12
CA LEU A 195 -11.52 -0.29 14.40
C LEU A 195 -10.22 -1.10 14.24
N LYS A 196 -10.08 -1.87 13.16
CA LYS A 196 -8.84 -2.58 12.85
C LYS A 196 -7.69 -1.60 12.54
N MET A 197 -7.96 -0.53 11.78
CA MET A 197 -6.97 0.51 11.46
C MET A 197 -6.58 1.39 12.67
N LYS A 198 -7.34 1.36 13.77
CA LYS A 198 -6.97 2.02 15.03
C LYS A 198 -5.99 1.22 15.90
N GLN A 199 -5.67 -0.02 15.53
CA GLN A 199 -4.85 -0.91 16.33
C GLN A 199 -3.43 -1.02 15.72
N PRO A 200 -2.37 -0.61 16.45
CA PRO A 200 -1.00 -0.80 15.99
C PRO A 200 -0.68 -2.31 15.91
N GLY A 201 -0.04 -2.72 14.83
CA GLY A 201 0.36 -4.11 14.60
C GLY A 201 -0.79 -5.09 14.33
N TYR A 202 -2.01 -4.61 14.08
CA TYR A 202 -3.19 -5.45 13.90
C TYR A 202 -2.97 -6.59 12.90
N VAL A 203 -2.34 -6.30 11.76
CA VAL A 203 -2.14 -7.31 10.71
C VAL A 203 -1.24 -8.45 11.20
N LEU A 204 -0.14 -8.16 11.87
CA LEU A 204 0.76 -9.19 12.40
C LEU A 204 0.05 -10.03 13.46
N ASN A 205 -0.53 -9.36 14.47
CA ASN A 205 -1.20 -10.02 15.57
C ASN A 205 -2.30 -10.96 15.05
N ARG A 206 -3.11 -10.47 14.10
CA ARG A 206 -4.20 -11.27 13.55
C ARG A 206 -3.70 -12.45 12.71
N LEU A 207 -2.63 -12.29 11.94
CA LEU A 207 -2.05 -13.43 11.20
C LEU A 207 -1.52 -14.52 12.14
N ASN A 208 -0.94 -14.14 13.27
CA ASN A 208 -0.43 -15.09 14.26
C ASN A 208 -1.57 -15.80 15.00
N GLU A 209 -2.63 -15.07 15.37
CA GLU A 209 -3.87 -15.68 15.89
C GLU A 209 -4.45 -16.72 14.90
N ILE A 210 -4.55 -16.37 13.62
CA ILE A 210 -5.08 -17.29 12.60
C ILE A 210 -4.16 -18.50 12.43
N LYS A 211 -2.84 -18.31 12.52
CA LYS A 211 -1.86 -19.41 12.47
C LYS A 211 -2.04 -20.36 13.67
N GLU A 212 -2.28 -19.82 14.86
CA GLU A 212 -2.58 -20.63 16.04
C GLU A 212 -3.92 -21.35 15.94
N GLU A 213 -4.97 -20.68 15.44
CA GLU A 213 -6.28 -21.28 15.19
C GLU A 213 -6.17 -22.44 14.17
N ASP A 214 -5.41 -22.25 13.09
CA ASP A 214 -5.11 -23.28 12.09
C ASP A 214 -4.40 -24.49 12.71
N ALA A 215 -3.38 -24.23 13.54
CA ALA A 215 -2.65 -25.28 14.25
C ALA A 215 -3.56 -26.04 15.24
N LYS A 216 -4.40 -25.35 16.01
CA LYS A 216 -5.37 -25.96 16.94
C LYS A 216 -6.40 -26.81 16.19
N TYR A 217 -6.91 -26.32 15.07
CA TYR A 217 -7.83 -27.08 14.21
C TYR A 217 -7.19 -28.39 13.73
N LEU A 218 -5.93 -28.30 13.28
CA LEU A 218 -5.18 -29.47 12.84
C LEU A 218 -4.94 -30.42 14.01
N LEU A 219 -4.54 -29.97 15.19
CA LEU A 219 -4.37 -30.85 16.36
C LEU A 219 -5.65 -31.61 16.71
N ASN A 220 -6.80 -30.92 16.77
CA ASN A 220 -8.09 -31.54 17.15
C ASN A 220 -8.64 -32.52 16.11
N ASN A 221 -8.35 -32.31 14.83
CA ASN A 221 -8.81 -33.18 13.74
C ASN A 221 -7.70 -34.12 13.24
N SER A 222 -6.48 -33.97 13.73
CA SER A 222 -5.35 -34.78 13.28
C SER A 222 -5.42 -36.14 13.92
N GLN A 223 -5.10 -37.11 13.08
CA GLN A 223 -4.66 -38.40 13.53
C GLN A 223 -3.41 -38.21 14.40
N ASP A 224 -3.35 -38.84 15.57
CA ASP A 224 -2.20 -38.77 16.48
C ASP A 224 -0.93 -39.26 15.77
N TRP A 225 -0.18 -38.32 15.19
CA TRP A 225 1.05 -38.59 14.45
C TRP A 225 2.14 -39.15 15.37
N SER A 226 2.07 -38.86 16.67
CA SER A 226 3.01 -39.40 17.65
C SER A 226 2.93 -40.92 17.73
N SER A 227 1.79 -41.54 17.42
CA SER A 227 1.61 -42.99 17.38
C SER A 227 2.24 -43.66 16.14
N PHE A 228 2.49 -42.90 15.07
CA PHE A 228 2.96 -43.44 13.79
C PHE A 228 4.43 -43.84 13.83
N LYS A 229 4.80 -44.85 13.04
CA LYS A 229 6.21 -45.22 12.82
C LYS A 229 6.88 -44.19 11.91
N VAL A 230 8.19 -44.03 12.04
CA VAL A 230 8.98 -43.11 11.19
C VAL A 230 8.74 -43.33 9.69
N ALA A 231 8.59 -44.58 9.25
CA ALA A 231 8.30 -44.89 7.85
C ALA A 231 6.93 -44.35 7.38
N GLU A 232 5.92 -44.38 8.25
CA GLU A 232 4.58 -43.88 7.97
C GLU A 232 4.56 -42.35 7.97
N LEU A 233 5.20 -41.72 8.95
CA LEU A 233 5.40 -40.27 8.98
C LEU A 233 6.10 -39.76 7.71
N LYS A 234 7.18 -40.43 7.30
CA LYS A 234 7.88 -40.11 6.04
C LYS A 234 7.00 -40.31 4.82
N LYS A 235 6.12 -41.32 4.82
CA LYS A 235 5.17 -41.57 3.73
C LYS A 235 4.13 -40.46 3.64
N GLU A 236 3.57 -40.01 4.77
CA GLU A 236 2.60 -38.90 4.80
C GLU A 236 3.24 -37.57 4.43
N LEU A 237 4.43 -37.27 4.96
CA LEU A 237 5.20 -36.09 4.56
C LEU A 237 5.51 -36.09 3.06
N LYS A 238 5.86 -37.25 2.49
CA LYS A 238 6.09 -37.40 1.05
C LYS A 238 4.81 -37.15 0.23
N LYS A 239 3.62 -37.50 0.72
CA LYS A 239 2.35 -37.16 0.05
C LYS A 239 2.11 -35.64 0.01
N ARG A 240 2.60 -34.91 1.01
CA ARG A 240 2.55 -33.44 1.09
C ARG A 240 3.73 -32.75 0.39
N ASP A 241 4.54 -33.50 -0.38
CA ASP A 241 5.79 -33.05 -1.01
C ASP A 241 6.82 -32.45 -0.03
N ILE A 242 6.76 -32.87 1.25
CA ILE A 242 7.73 -32.47 2.27
C ILE A 242 8.85 -33.50 2.33
N THR A 243 10.08 -33.06 2.07
CA THR A 243 11.26 -33.92 2.27
C THR A 243 11.38 -34.34 3.74
N ALA A 244 11.23 -35.64 3.99
CA ALA A 244 11.16 -36.21 5.32
C ALA A 244 12.54 -36.69 5.80
N LYS A 245 13.33 -35.77 6.36
CA LYS A 245 14.61 -36.04 7.04
C LYS A 245 14.51 -35.55 8.48
N GLY A 246 15.13 -36.27 9.42
CA GLY A 246 15.09 -35.92 10.84
C GLY A 246 14.73 -37.09 11.74
N LYS A 247 14.70 -36.82 13.05
CA LYS A 247 14.20 -37.74 14.08
C LYS A 247 12.67 -37.80 14.03
N LYS A 248 12.08 -38.79 14.71
CA LYS A 248 10.61 -38.96 14.75
C LYS A 248 9.91 -37.67 15.20
N ALA A 249 10.40 -37.01 16.24
CA ALA A 249 9.86 -35.75 16.75
C ALA A 249 9.80 -34.67 15.66
N ASP A 250 10.90 -34.44 14.93
CA ASP A 250 10.95 -33.44 13.85
C ASP A 250 9.91 -33.74 12.75
N LEU A 251 9.70 -35.02 12.42
CA LEU A 251 8.71 -35.43 11.41
C LEU A 251 7.27 -35.26 11.90
N VAL A 252 7.03 -35.48 13.19
CA VAL A 252 5.73 -35.25 13.84
C VAL A 252 5.44 -33.76 13.88
N SER A 253 6.37 -32.94 14.37
CA SER A 253 6.25 -31.47 14.37
C SER A 253 6.03 -30.91 12.97
N LEU A 254 6.62 -31.51 11.94
CA LEU A 254 6.38 -31.15 10.54
C LEU A 254 4.97 -31.47 10.03
N LEU A 255 4.31 -32.49 10.57
CA LEU A 255 2.94 -32.87 10.20
C LEU A 255 1.90 -32.10 11.03
N GLU A 256 2.28 -31.68 12.23
CA GLU A 256 1.48 -30.90 13.19
C GLU A 256 1.59 -29.38 12.99
N ALA A 257 2.72 -28.90 12.45
CA ALA A 257 2.88 -27.50 12.11
C ALA A 257 1.77 -27.08 11.15
N GLY A 258 1.01 -26.05 11.55
CA GLY A 258 -0.07 -25.50 10.73
C GLY A 258 0.41 -25.20 9.32
N ASP A 259 -0.47 -25.38 8.35
CA ASP A 259 -0.09 -25.19 6.94
C ASP A 259 -0.12 -23.70 6.56
N LEU A 260 -0.54 -22.79 7.46
CA LEU A 260 -0.61 -21.35 7.19
C LEU A 260 0.79 -20.71 7.13
N SER A 261 1.28 -20.52 5.90
CA SER A 261 2.56 -19.86 5.62
C SER A 261 2.52 -18.89 4.44
N CYS A 262 1.39 -18.77 3.75
CA CYS A 262 1.18 -17.80 2.70
C CYS A 262 -0.25 -17.26 2.71
N VAL A 263 -0.40 -15.94 2.84
CA VAL A 263 -1.69 -15.27 2.70
C VAL A 263 -1.72 -14.50 1.39
N VAL A 264 -2.51 -14.98 0.43
CA VAL A 264 -2.75 -14.28 -0.85
C VAL A 264 -3.77 -13.16 -0.65
N ILE A 265 -3.42 -11.95 -1.08
CA ILE A 265 -4.18 -10.73 -0.82
C ILE A 265 -4.54 -10.06 -2.14
N ASN A 266 -5.83 -9.83 -2.35
CA ASN A 266 -6.31 -9.17 -3.55
C ASN A 266 -5.90 -7.70 -3.57
N ARG A 267 -5.79 -7.14 -4.78
CA ARG A 267 -5.53 -5.71 -4.98
C ARG A 267 -6.75 -4.98 -5.50
N VAL A 268 -6.90 -3.75 -5.04
CA VAL A 268 -7.97 -2.83 -5.41
C VAL A 268 -7.35 -1.48 -5.75
N ARG A 269 -7.73 -0.91 -6.89
CA ARG A 269 -7.17 0.37 -7.35
C ARG A 269 -7.94 1.55 -6.79
N TYR A 270 -7.20 2.57 -6.38
CA TYR A 270 -7.67 3.92 -6.07
C TYR A 270 -7.26 4.86 -7.19
N ASN A 271 -8.19 5.66 -7.70
CA ASN A 271 -7.87 6.67 -8.71
C ASN A 271 -7.33 7.95 -8.07
N SER A 272 -6.98 8.93 -8.89
CA SER A 272 -6.42 10.21 -8.48
C SER A 272 -7.48 11.28 -8.19
N LYS A 273 -8.76 10.91 -8.13
CA LYS A 273 -9.84 11.85 -7.82
C LYS A 273 -9.85 12.10 -6.30
N GLU A 274 -9.80 13.37 -5.94
CA GLU A 274 -9.97 13.81 -4.56
C GLU A 274 -11.46 13.94 -4.21
N LEU A 275 -11.76 13.85 -2.91
CA LEU A 275 -13.09 14.16 -2.42
C LEU A 275 -13.43 15.64 -2.62
N SER A 276 -14.72 15.96 -2.65
CA SER A 276 -15.16 17.36 -2.62
C SER A 276 -14.83 17.98 -1.25
N THR A 277 -14.70 19.31 -1.19
CA THR A 277 -14.41 20.02 0.07
C THR A 277 -15.45 19.73 1.16
N TYR A 278 -16.72 19.57 0.80
CA TYR A 278 -17.80 19.25 1.73
C TYR A 278 -17.62 17.89 2.42
N ASP A 279 -17.08 16.89 1.72
CA ASP A 279 -16.88 15.56 2.29
C ASP A 279 -15.73 15.54 3.31
N TYR A 280 -14.78 16.50 3.24
CA TYR A 280 -13.68 16.60 4.20
C TYR A 280 -14.13 17.05 5.60
N ASP A 281 -15.18 17.87 5.70
CA ASP A 281 -15.68 18.37 6.99
C ASP A 281 -16.22 17.23 7.86
N GLN A 282 -16.77 16.19 7.24
CA GLN A 282 -17.22 14.98 7.94
C GLN A 282 -16.08 14.14 8.50
N LEU A 283 -14.84 14.41 8.06
CA LEU A 283 -13.66 13.63 8.41
C LEU A 283 -12.82 14.28 9.51
N GLN A 284 -13.24 15.44 10.04
CA GLN A 284 -12.66 16.02 11.26
C GLN A 284 -12.76 15.06 12.47
N GLU A 285 -13.59 14.03 12.41
CA GLU A 285 -13.77 13.01 13.46
C GLU A 285 -12.46 12.29 13.85
N TYR A 286 -11.46 12.24 12.97
CA TYR A 286 -10.24 11.45 13.22
C TYR A 286 -9.16 12.19 14.04
N ASN A 287 -9.38 13.45 14.42
CA ASN A 287 -8.48 14.24 15.28
C ASN A 287 -7.01 14.23 14.81
N ILE A 288 -6.79 14.25 13.49
CA ILE A 288 -5.46 14.45 12.91
C ILE A 288 -5.07 15.91 13.19
N PRO A 289 -3.89 16.19 13.78
CA PRO A 289 -3.46 17.56 14.05
C PRO A 289 -3.42 18.40 12.78
N ASP A 290 -3.86 19.66 12.85
CA ASP A 290 -3.87 20.60 11.71
C ASP A 290 -2.49 20.86 11.09
N THR A 291 -1.42 20.53 11.82
CA THR A 291 -0.03 20.61 11.35
C THR A 291 0.32 19.52 10.34
N VAL A 292 -0.49 18.46 10.22
CA VAL A 292 -0.31 17.38 9.24
C VAL A 292 -1.14 17.69 8.00
N ASP A 293 -0.48 18.08 6.91
CA ASP A 293 -1.15 18.28 5.62
C ASP A 293 -1.53 16.92 5.00
N THR A 294 -2.80 16.56 5.14
CA THR A 294 -3.35 15.29 4.63
C THR A 294 -3.25 15.14 3.10
N LYS A 295 -3.04 16.23 2.35
CA LYS A 295 -2.87 16.19 0.88
C LYS A 295 -1.51 15.69 0.43
N LEU A 296 -0.56 15.55 1.36
CA LEU A 296 0.75 14.97 1.07
C LEU A 296 0.76 13.45 1.07
N PHE A 297 -0.34 12.81 1.50
CA PHE A 297 -0.40 11.36 1.72
C PHE A 297 -1.46 10.73 0.81
N ASP A 298 -1.07 9.79 -0.05
CA ASP A 298 -1.99 9.12 -0.99
C ASP A 298 -3.14 8.42 -0.23
N THR A 299 -2.81 7.79 0.90
CA THR A 299 -3.77 7.08 1.76
C THR A 299 -4.79 8.00 2.41
N LEU A 300 -4.47 9.29 2.58
CA LEU A 300 -5.34 10.33 3.17
C LEU A 300 -6.00 11.21 2.11
N ARG A 301 -5.42 11.32 0.91
CA ARG A 301 -5.89 12.15 -0.19
C ARG A 301 -6.89 11.45 -1.12
N TYR A 302 -6.60 10.22 -1.56
CA TYR A 302 -7.39 9.56 -2.60
C TYR A 302 -8.35 8.53 -2.04
N LYS A 303 -9.64 8.60 -2.42
CA LYS A 303 -10.70 7.77 -1.80
C LYS A 303 -11.51 6.94 -2.77
N HIS A 304 -11.56 7.32 -4.03
CA HIS A 304 -12.42 6.66 -5.00
C HIS A 304 -11.79 5.35 -5.47
N ILE A 305 -12.54 4.27 -5.30
CA ILE A 305 -12.15 2.94 -5.73
C ILE A 305 -12.60 2.69 -7.18
N THR A 306 -11.70 2.20 -8.01
CA THR A 306 -12.01 1.86 -9.42
C THR A 306 -12.33 0.39 -9.64
N GLY A 307 -11.93 -0.50 -8.73
CA GLY A 307 -12.18 -1.94 -8.82
C GLY A 307 -10.94 -2.80 -8.54
N TYR A 308 -11.01 -4.07 -8.89
CA TYR A 308 -9.87 -5.00 -8.77
C TYR A 308 -8.71 -4.56 -9.66
N ASP A 309 -7.48 -4.76 -9.18
CA ASP A 309 -6.28 -4.33 -9.90
C ASP A 309 -5.24 -5.44 -10.10
N GLY A 310 -5.19 -5.97 -11.31
CA GLY A 310 -4.18 -6.94 -11.72
C GLY A 310 -4.10 -8.17 -10.81
N SER A 311 -2.90 -8.73 -10.68
CA SER A 311 -2.65 -9.94 -9.89
C SER A 311 -2.63 -9.66 -8.38
N PRO A 312 -3.07 -10.59 -7.52
CA PRO A 312 -2.93 -10.46 -6.07
C PRO A 312 -1.45 -10.43 -5.64
N LYS A 313 -1.19 -9.96 -4.40
CA LYS A 313 0.10 -10.12 -3.70
C LYS A 313 0.01 -11.22 -2.64
N SER A 314 1.09 -11.42 -1.89
CA SER A 314 1.12 -12.39 -0.80
C SER A 314 2.00 -11.94 0.36
N PHE A 315 1.56 -12.24 1.57
CA PHE A 315 2.45 -12.32 2.74
C PHE A 315 2.96 -13.73 2.89
N ILE A 316 4.25 -13.87 3.20
CA ILE A 316 4.90 -15.18 3.37
C ILE A 316 5.47 -15.27 4.77
N ASP A 317 5.15 -16.33 5.49
CA ASP A 317 5.80 -16.67 6.75
C ASP A 317 7.12 -17.41 6.45
N LEU A 318 8.25 -16.73 6.55
CA LEU A 318 9.57 -17.31 6.30
C LEU A 318 10.06 -18.22 7.44
N SER A 319 9.46 -18.11 8.64
CA SER A 319 9.73 -19.05 9.73
C SER A 319 9.24 -20.46 9.40
N HIS A 320 8.24 -20.57 8.51
CA HIS A 320 7.67 -21.85 8.11
C HIS A 320 8.62 -22.65 7.19
N GLN A 321 8.76 -23.95 7.47
CA GLN A 321 9.76 -24.78 6.79
C GLN A 321 9.54 -24.91 5.28
N ARG A 322 8.28 -24.90 4.80
CA ARG A 322 8.00 -24.97 3.34
C ARG A 322 8.47 -23.70 2.63
N ALA A 323 8.16 -22.52 3.16
CA ALA A 323 8.62 -21.23 2.62
C ALA A 323 10.15 -21.13 2.65
N ARG A 324 10.79 -21.57 3.74
CA ARG A 324 12.25 -21.64 3.87
C ARG A 324 12.89 -22.54 2.81
N LYS A 325 12.36 -23.75 2.62
CA LYS A 325 12.82 -24.68 1.57
C LYS A 325 12.65 -24.09 0.18
N TYR A 326 11.49 -23.46 -0.09
CA TYR A 326 11.22 -22.80 -1.35
C TYR A 326 12.25 -21.70 -1.66
N THR A 327 12.61 -20.92 -0.63
CA THR A 327 13.60 -19.84 -0.73
C THR A 327 15.01 -20.35 -1.02
N GLN A 328 15.37 -21.45 -0.38
CA GLN A 328 16.70 -22.07 -0.54
C GLN A 328 16.83 -22.84 -1.86
N ASP A 329 15.73 -23.33 -2.43
CA ASP A 329 15.75 -23.99 -3.74
C ASP A 329 16.16 -23.00 -4.84
N LYS A 330 17.04 -23.46 -5.74
CA LYS A 330 17.51 -22.72 -6.91
C LYS A 330 16.67 -22.90 -8.16
N PHE A 331 15.77 -23.86 -8.14
CA PHE A 331 14.86 -24.13 -9.24
C PHE A 331 13.45 -23.59 -8.96
N SER A 332 13.21 -23.04 -7.76
CA SER A 332 11.94 -22.43 -7.41
C SER A 332 11.66 -21.19 -8.27
N LYS A 333 10.41 -21.04 -8.72
CA LYS A 333 10.00 -19.99 -9.66
C LYS A 333 9.36 -18.82 -8.92
N TRP A 334 10.11 -17.74 -8.81
CA TRP A 334 9.62 -16.50 -8.22
C TRP A 334 8.82 -15.67 -9.22
N MET A 335 7.83 -14.93 -8.72
CA MET A 335 6.98 -14.06 -9.52
C MET A 335 6.77 -12.72 -8.85
N THR A 336 6.94 -11.65 -9.63
CA THR A 336 6.76 -10.22 -9.30
C THR A 336 5.50 -9.93 -8.49
N HIS A 337 4.37 -10.53 -8.87
CA HIS A 337 3.11 -10.23 -8.18
C HIS A 337 2.79 -11.24 -7.08
N MET A 338 3.15 -12.51 -7.22
CA MET A 338 2.86 -13.52 -6.20
C MET A 338 4.11 -14.33 -5.92
N PRO A 339 5.03 -13.80 -5.08
CA PRO A 339 6.20 -14.53 -4.63
C PRO A 339 5.81 -15.91 -4.11
N MET A 340 6.61 -16.91 -4.46
CA MET A 340 6.28 -18.31 -4.17
C MET A 340 4.91 -18.76 -4.69
N GLN A 341 4.48 -18.31 -5.89
CA GLN A 341 3.15 -18.57 -6.46
C GLN A 341 2.67 -20.03 -6.30
N ASN A 342 3.52 -21.01 -6.61
CA ASN A 342 3.14 -22.42 -6.52
C ASN A 342 2.87 -22.82 -5.06
N HIS A 343 3.77 -22.48 -4.14
CA HIS A 343 3.61 -22.72 -2.70
C HIS A 343 2.32 -22.09 -2.17
N CYS A 344 2.06 -20.82 -2.52
CA CYS A 344 0.85 -20.12 -2.12
C CYS A 344 -0.44 -20.71 -2.71
N ARG A 345 -0.39 -21.20 -3.96
CA ARG A 345 -1.54 -21.85 -4.60
C ARG A 345 -1.83 -23.19 -3.95
N ASP A 346 -0.81 -24.00 -3.75
CA ASP A 346 -0.93 -25.30 -3.11
C ASP A 346 -1.52 -25.14 -1.70
N GLU A 347 -0.99 -24.18 -0.92
CA GLU A 347 -1.52 -23.86 0.40
C GLU A 347 -2.97 -23.37 0.36
N LEU A 348 -3.31 -22.48 -0.58
CA LEU A 348 -4.69 -22.02 -0.76
C LEU A 348 -5.64 -23.18 -1.08
N ASP A 349 -5.21 -24.14 -1.89
CA ASP A 349 -6.03 -25.29 -2.28
C ASP A 349 -6.20 -26.26 -1.11
N THR A 350 -5.13 -26.55 -0.36
CA THR A 350 -5.13 -27.53 0.75
C THR A 350 -5.59 -26.97 2.10
N ARG A 351 -5.63 -25.63 2.27
CA ARG A 351 -6.05 -25.01 3.53
C ARG A 351 -7.45 -25.46 3.94
N ASN A 352 -7.61 -25.74 5.24
CA ASN A 352 -8.88 -26.18 5.79
C ASN A 352 -9.97 -25.09 5.64
N LYS A 353 -11.24 -25.53 5.69
CA LYS A 353 -12.39 -24.66 5.43
C LYS A 353 -12.56 -23.55 6.47
N GLU A 354 -12.19 -23.81 7.71
CA GLU A 354 -12.31 -22.85 8.82
C GLU A 354 -11.33 -21.70 8.64
N THR A 355 -10.04 -22.00 8.46
CA THR A 355 -9.00 -20.98 8.19
C THR A 355 -9.29 -20.19 6.91
N LYS A 356 -9.82 -20.84 5.86
CA LYS A 356 -10.33 -20.14 4.66
C LYS A 356 -11.44 -19.15 5.00
N GLY A 357 -12.37 -19.54 5.85
CA GLY A 357 -13.47 -18.69 6.33
C GLY A 357 -12.95 -17.49 7.11
N ILE A 358 -12.02 -17.72 8.05
CA ILE A 358 -11.43 -16.67 8.88
C ILE A 358 -10.69 -15.64 8.01
N LEU A 359 -9.79 -16.06 7.13
CA LEU A 359 -9.06 -15.15 6.25
C LEU A 359 -9.96 -14.38 5.29
N LYS A 360 -11.04 -15.02 4.81
CA LYS A 360 -12.05 -14.34 3.99
C LYS A 360 -12.79 -13.27 4.80
N ASN A 361 -13.13 -13.56 6.06
CA ASN A 361 -13.81 -12.62 6.95
C ASN A 361 -12.90 -11.45 7.35
N GLU A 362 -11.58 -11.70 7.48
CA GLU A 362 -10.63 -10.64 7.75
C GLU A 362 -10.61 -9.55 6.69
N SER A 363 -10.95 -9.92 5.45
CA SER A 363 -11.18 -8.98 4.36
C SER A 363 -9.92 -8.15 4.01
N LEU A 364 -8.73 -8.70 4.23
CA LEU A 364 -7.46 -8.08 3.86
C LEU A 364 -7.41 -7.78 2.36
N VAL A 365 -6.97 -6.58 2.01
CA VAL A 365 -6.79 -6.12 0.63
C VAL A 365 -5.61 -5.16 0.56
N ILE A 366 -5.02 -5.06 -0.62
CA ILE A 366 -4.01 -4.06 -0.95
C ILE A 366 -4.67 -2.96 -1.79
N ASN A 367 -4.65 -1.74 -1.29
CA ASN A 367 -4.99 -0.54 -2.04
C ASN A 367 -3.81 -0.14 -2.91
N HIS A 368 -3.98 -0.16 -4.22
CA HIS A 368 -2.99 0.33 -5.18
C HIS A 368 -3.38 1.74 -5.64
N TYR A 369 -2.61 2.74 -5.25
CA TYR A 369 -2.89 4.15 -5.50
C TYR A 369 -2.30 4.63 -6.81
N LEU A 370 -3.15 5.11 -7.71
CA LEU A 370 -2.68 5.69 -8.97
C LEU A 370 -1.80 6.94 -8.72
N GLY A 371 -2.13 7.72 -7.70
CA GLY A 371 -1.43 8.96 -7.32
C GLY A 371 -1.71 10.12 -8.27
N SER A 372 -1.16 11.29 -7.94
CA SER A 372 -1.20 12.46 -8.83
C SER A 372 -0.42 12.21 -10.13
N TRP A 373 -0.53 13.11 -11.11
CA TRP A 373 0.27 12.99 -12.32
C TRP A 373 1.77 13.14 -12.00
N GLU A 374 2.11 14.04 -11.09
CA GLU A 374 3.46 14.25 -10.57
C GLU A 374 4.06 12.91 -10.11
N ALA A 375 3.37 12.21 -9.21
CA ALA A 375 3.76 10.89 -8.71
C ALA A 375 3.83 9.84 -9.82
N TYR A 376 2.82 9.82 -10.70
CA TYR A 376 2.72 8.83 -11.76
C TYR A 376 3.85 8.95 -12.80
N SER A 377 4.32 10.17 -13.06
CA SER A 377 5.29 10.50 -14.12
C SER A 377 6.70 10.79 -13.64
N PHE A 378 6.93 10.87 -12.32
CA PHE A 378 8.24 11.19 -11.74
C PHE A 378 9.29 10.11 -12.04
N ARG A 379 8.87 8.83 -12.03
CA ARG A 379 9.75 7.69 -12.25
C ARG A 379 10.07 7.49 -13.72
N GLU A 380 11.30 7.09 -14.03
CA GLU A 380 11.70 6.55 -15.33
C GLU A 380 11.18 5.10 -15.52
N ASP A 381 9.85 4.95 -15.51
CA ASP A 381 9.19 3.65 -15.57
C ASP A 381 9.53 2.90 -16.88
N ALA A 382 9.84 1.62 -16.76
CA ALA A 382 10.11 0.72 -17.88
C ALA A 382 9.01 0.71 -18.98
N ARG A 383 7.79 1.15 -18.65
CA ARG A 383 6.59 1.22 -19.50
C ARG A 383 6.30 2.64 -20.01
N LYS A 384 7.16 3.62 -19.71
CA LYS A 384 7.06 5.01 -20.18
C LYS A 384 6.89 5.06 -21.70
N GLY A 385 5.94 5.88 -22.17
CA GLY A 385 5.59 6.03 -23.59
C GLY A 385 4.78 4.88 -24.19
N GLY A 386 4.63 3.76 -23.47
CA GLY A 386 3.83 2.60 -23.87
C GLY A 386 2.53 2.50 -23.07
N ASP A 387 2.50 1.57 -22.12
CA ASP A 387 1.34 1.31 -21.27
C ASP A 387 1.13 2.37 -20.16
N ARG A 388 2.15 3.20 -19.90
CA ARG A 388 2.07 4.37 -19.03
C ARG A 388 2.33 5.64 -19.85
N ASN A 389 1.35 6.54 -19.85
CA ASN A 389 1.37 7.87 -20.47
C ASN A 389 0.27 8.74 -19.85
N TYR A 390 0.26 10.03 -20.19
CA TYR A 390 -0.70 10.98 -19.63
C TYR A 390 -2.15 10.59 -19.94
N ASP A 391 -2.48 10.24 -21.18
CA ASP A 391 -3.84 9.82 -21.54
C ASP A 391 -4.32 8.61 -20.74
N ARG A 392 -3.44 7.61 -20.55
CA ARG A 392 -3.72 6.42 -19.73
C ARG A 392 -3.90 6.78 -18.26
N TRP A 393 -3.09 7.70 -17.74
CA TRP A 393 -3.26 8.19 -16.36
C TRP A 393 -4.58 8.95 -16.23
N LEU A 394 -4.87 9.89 -17.12
CA LEU A 394 -6.08 10.72 -17.13
C LEU A 394 -7.35 9.86 -17.26
N GLU A 395 -7.32 8.84 -18.12
CA GLU A 395 -8.41 7.88 -18.25
C GLU A 395 -8.63 7.17 -16.90
N ARG A 396 -7.56 6.62 -16.30
CA ARG A 396 -7.63 5.87 -15.03
C ARG A 396 -7.92 6.74 -13.82
N SER A 397 -7.51 8.01 -13.82
CA SER A 397 -7.75 8.96 -12.73
C SER A 397 -9.24 9.33 -12.64
N ASN A 398 -9.95 9.26 -13.77
CA ASN A 398 -11.39 9.50 -13.85
C ASN A 398 -12.24 8.23 -13.79
N MET A 399 -11.65 7.04 -13.95
CA MET A 399 -12.37 5.78 -13.79
C MET A 399 -12.89 5.63 -12.36
N THR A 400 -14.20 5.56 -12.19
CA THR A 400 -14.84 5.12 -10.95
C THR A 400 -15.48 3.75 -11.18
N THR A 401 -15.64 2.94 -10.13
CA THR A 401 -16.55 1.79 -10.27
C THR A 401 -17.95 2.26 -10.68
N ALA A 402 -18.73 1.39 -11.31
CA ALA A 402 -20.16 1.64 -11.58
C ALA A 402 -20.94 2.09 -10.33
N ASN A 403 -20.47 1.72 -9.14
CA ASN A 403 -21.09 2.09 -7.86
C ASN A 403 -20.42 3.30 -7.18
N GLY A 404 -19.44 3.96 -7.81
CA GLY A 404 -18.82 5.19 -7.29
C GLY A 404 -18.11 5.06 -5.94
N GLY A 405 -17.83 3.84 -5.48
CA GLY A 405 -17.48 3.60 -4.07
C GLY A 405 -16.24 4.35 -3.60
N THR A 406 -16.36 5.05 -2.47
CA THR A 406 -15.24 5.63 -1.73
C THR A 406 -14.85 4.74 -0.55
N SER A 407 -13.63 4.89 -0.04
CA SER A 407 -13.21 4.30 1.23
C SER A 407 -12.46 5.30 2.08
N ILE A 408 -12.81 5.33 3.36
CA ILE A 408 -12.11 6.10 4.39
C ILE A 408 -11.40 5.20 5.39
N ILE A 409 -11.42 3.87 5.19
CA ILE A 409 -10.96 2.88 6.17
C ILE A 409 -9.53 3.14 6.61
N ALA A 410 -8.65 3.55 5.69
CA ALA A 410 -7.25 3.80 6.01
C ALA A 410 -7.05 4.93 7.04
N TRP A 411 -7.90 5.97 7.06
CA TRP A 411 -7.67 7.24 7.78
C TRP A 411 -7.16 7.14 9.22
N PRO A 412 -7.67 6.24 10.08
CA PRO A 412 -7.24 6.17 11.47
C PRO A 412 -5.74 5.90 11.67
N TRP A 413 -5.05 5.38 10.65
CA TRP A 413 -3.63 5.03 10.75
C TRP A 413 -2.76 6.21 11.16
N MET A 414 -3.03 7.42 10.64
CA MET A 414 -2.18 8.59 10.86
C MET A 414 -2.20 9.00 12.34
N ARG A 415 -3.39 9.05 12.93
CA ARG A 415 -3.52 9.36 14.37
C ARG A 415 -2.85 8.29 15.22
N GLY A 416 -3.12 7.02 14.92
CA GLY A 416 -2.50 5.91 15.64
C GLY A 416 -0.97 5.90 15.52
N PHE A 417 -0.42 6.26 14.35
CA PHE A 417 1.01 6.41 14.13
C PHE A 417 1.60 7.53 14.99
N ILE A 418 0.97 8.72 14.99
CA ILE A 418 1.39 9.86 15.82
C ILE A 418 1.45 9.46 17.30
N ASP A 419 0.41 8.77 17.79
CA ASP A 419 0.37 8.30 19.17
C ASP A 419 1.45 7.23 19.43
N LEU A 420 1.66 6.30 18.49
CA LEU A 420 2.64 5.21 18.59
C LEU A 420 4.09 5.72 18.69
N VAL A 421 4.46 6.74 17.91
CA VAL A 421 5.84 7.27 17.88
C VAL A 421 6.11 8.31 18.97
N GLY A 422 5.14 8.61 19.84
CA GLY A 422 5.33 9.51 20.98
C GLY A 422 4.96 10.97 20.71
N GLY A 423 4.19 11.27 19.66
CA GLY A 423 3.57 12.57 19.43
C GLY A 423 3.88 13.20 18.07
N THR A 424 3.25 14.37 17.84
CA THR A 424 3.25 15.04 16.54
C THR A 424 4.63 15.49 16.07
N GLU A 425 5.49 15.95 16.98
CA GLU A 425 6.85 16.41 16.63
C GLU A 425 7.68 15.29 15.98
N ILE A 426 7.67 14.11 16.60
CA ILE A 426 8.37 12.91 16.12
C ILE A 426 7.77 12.45 14.79
N ALA A 427 6.44 12.40 14.71
CA ALA A 427 5.75 11.99 13.48
C ALA A 427 6.07 12.94 12.31
N LEU A 428 6.06 14.26 12.52
CA LEU A 428 6.40 15.25 11.50
C LEU A 428 7.86 15.17 11.09
N TYR A 429 8.78 14.89 12.02
CA TYR A 429 10.18 14.64 11.67
C TYR A 429 10.31 13.41 10.76
N LEU A 430 9.64 12.30 11.08
CA LEU A 430 9.68 11.06 10.29
C LEU A 430 9.00 11.16 8.92
N LEU A 431 8.08 12.11 8.75
CA LEU A 431 7.27 12.35 7.55
C LEU A 431 7.63 13.68 6.84
N GLN A 432 8.78 14.26 7.17
CA GLN A 432 9.11 15.63 6.75
C GLN A 432 9.21 15.80 5.22
N ASP A 433 9.44 14.73 4.47
CA ASP A 433 9.64 14.73 3.01
C ASP A 433 8.50 13.99 2.27
N ALA A 434 7.51 13.46 2.99
CA ALA A 434 6.32 12.81 2.43
C ALA A 434 5.55 13.76 1.49
N GLY A 435 5.16 13.23 0.33
CA GLY A 435 4.44 13.97 -0.71
C GLY A 435 5.26 15.05 -1.44
N LYS A 436 6.53 15.27 -1.08
CA LYS A 436 7.36 16.33 -1.67
C LYS A 436 8.17 15.81 -2.85
N PHE A 437 8.16 16.59 -3.93
CA PHE A 437 9.00 16.38 -5.10
C PHE A 437 10.21 17.33 -5.07
N PRO A 438 11.30 17.02 -5.80
CA PRO A 438 12.39 17.98 -6.02
C PRO A 438 11.85 19.32 -6.54
N ARG A 439 12.44 20.44 -6.08
CA ARG A 439 11.93 21.80 -6.40
C ARG A 439 11.97 22.13 -7.88
N ASP A 440 12.89 21.51 -8.62
CA ASP A 440 13.09 21.64 -10.05
C ASP A 440 12.23 20.66 -10.87
N TYR A 441 11.46 19.79 -10.22
CA TYR A 441 10.58 18.86 -10.91
C TYR A 441 9.38 19.58 -11.54
N ASN A 442 9.26 19.49 -12.87
CA ASN A 442 8.17 20.07 -13.64
C ASN A 442 7.29 18.99 -14.27
N ALA A 443 6.20 18.63 -13.59
CA ALA A 443 5.28 17.61 -14.08
C ALA A 443 4.55 18.00 -15.37
N THR A 444 4.34 19.29 -15.63
CA THR A 444 3.71 19.76 -16.88
C THR A 444 4.63 19.54 -18.08
N ALA A 445 5.93 19.78 -17.93
CA ALA A 445 6.91 19.47 -18.97
C ALA A 445 6.92 17.96 -19.29
N ASN A 446 6.74 17.12 -18.28
CA ASN A 446 6.64 15.66 -18.46
C ASN A 446 5.40 15.24 -19.25
N ILE A 447 4.30 16.00 -19.29
CA ILE A 447 3.15 15.62 -20.13
C ILE A 447 3.58 15.49 -21.60
N GLN A 448 4.47 16.37 -22.08
CA GLN A 448 4.95 16.35 -23.45
C GLN A 448 5.90 15.18 -23.71
N ASP A 449 6.81 14.90 -22.77
CA ASP A 449 7.75 13.77 -22.88
C ASP A 449 7.02 12.41 -22.87
N TRP A 450 5.89 12.35 -22.16
CA TRP A 450 5.03 11.17 -22.09
C TRP A 450 3.96 11.12 -23.20
N ASN A 451 3.78 12.20 -23.98
CA ASN A 451 2.88 12.26 -25.13
C ASN A 451 3.49 11.46 -26.30
N ILE A 452 3.38 10.14 -26.19
CA ILE A 452 3.55 9.16 -27.27
C ILE A 452 4.82 9.45 -28.09
N THR A 453 5.98 9.14 -27.50
CA THR A 453 7.29 9.23 -28.17
C THR A 453 7.42 8.27 -29.38
N TYR A 454 6.42 7.44 -29.64
CA TYR A 454 6.46 6.43 -30.68
C TYR A 454 5.07 6.25 -31.26
N THR A 455 4.96 6.34 -32.58
CA THR A 455 3.74 6.12 -33.37
C THR A 455 2.98 4.88 -32.91
N MET A 456 2.07 5.06 -31.94
CA MET A 456 1.04 4.09 -31.62
C MET A 456 0.30 3.82 -32.92
N ASP A 457 0.27 2.55 -33.31
CA ASP A 457 -0.35 2.02 -34.52
C ASP A 457 -1.65 2.79 -34.80
N LYS A 458 -1.67 3.55 -35.90
CA LYS A 458 -2.73 4.50 -36.29
C LYS A 458 -4.14 3.90 -36.12
N LYS A 459 -4.24 2.59 -36.32
CA LYS A 459 -5.40 1.73 -36.11
C LYS A 459 -6.06 1.83 -34.73
N TRP A 460 -5.30 2.03 -33.64
CA TRP A 460 -5.88 2.18 -32.31
C TRP A 460 -6.53 3.54 -32.11
N LYS A 461 -5.91 4.62 -32.63
CA LYS A 461 -6.49 5.96 -32.60
C LYS A 461 -7.78 6.01 -33.43
N ASP A 462 -7.78 5.41 -34.62
CA ASP A 462 -8.95 5.39 -35.50
C ASP A 462 -10.13 4.62 -34.88
N ASN A 463 -9.86 3.50 -34.19
CA ASN A 463 -10.89 2.75 -33.47
C ASN A 463 -11.43 3.47 -32.22
N LYS A 464 -10.60 4.24 -31.50
CA LYS A 464 -11.02 4.97 -30.29
C LYS A 464 -11.81 6.24 -30.64
N LEU A 465 -11.43 6.96 -31.70
CA LEU A 465 -12.20 8.10 -32.21
C LEU A 465 -13.62 7.67 -32.60
N ASN A 466 -13.75 6.52 -33.26
CA ASN A 466 -15.05 5.96 -33.64
C ASN A 466 -15.90 5.49 -32.43
N ALA A 467 -15.27 4.97 -31.38
CA ALA A 467 -15.98 4.55 -30.16
C ALA A 467 -16.47 5.74 -29.32
N ASN A 468 -15.65 6.78 -29.20
CA ASN A 468 -16.01 7.99 -28.46
C ASN A 468 -17.06 8.83 -29.20
N SER A 469 -17.04 8.86 -30.53
CA SER A 469 -18.12 9.49 -31.31
C SER A 469 -19.46 8.76 -31.14
N LEU A 470 -19.44 7.43 -31.01
CA LEU A 470 -20.65 6.63 -30.74
C LEU A 470 -21.19 6.85 -29.31
N LEU A 471 -20.33 7.00 -28.31
CA LEU A 471 -20.74 7.31 -26.94
C LEU A 471 -21.30 8.73 -26.80
N ALA A 472 -20.68 9.73 -27.45
CA ALA A 472 -21.15 11.11 -27.45
C ALA A 472 -22.54 11.26 -28.13
N LEU A 473 -22.82 10.45 -29.17
CA LEU A 473 -24.13 10.43 -29.82
C LEU A 473 -25.23 9.83 -28.94
N ASN A 474 -24.92 8.80 -28.14
CA ASN A 474 -25.88 8.20 -27.22
C ASN A 474 -26.21 9.08 -25.99
N GLU A 475 -25.31 9.96 -25.58
CA GLU A 475 -25.59 10.93 -24.50
C GLU A 475 -26.48 12.08 -25.00
N THR A 476 -26.40 12.45 -26.28
CA THR A 476 -27.29 13.47 -26.87
C THR A 476 -28.71 12.97 -27.14
N GLU A 477 -28.93 11.67 -27.38
CA GLU A 477 -30.27 11.12 -27.60
C GLU A 477 -31.08 10.90 -26.31
N ASN A 478 -30.43 10.81 -25.14
CA ASN A 478 -31.12 10.61 -23.86
C ASN A 478 -31.60 11.92 -23.18
N LEU A 479 -31.39 13.08 -23.79
CA LEU A 479 -31.85 14.39 -23.29
C LEU A 479 -33.17 14.88 -23.92
N SER A 480 -33.82 14.11 -24.79
CA SER A 480 -35.05 14.54 -25.50
C SER A 480 -36.32 13.73 -25.22
N SER A 481 -36.37 12.86 -24.20
CA SER A 481 -37.63 12.15 -23.87
C SER A 481 -37.94 12.10 -22.38
N SER A 482 -38.41 13.22 -21.83
CA SER A 482 -39.29 13.19 -20.66
C SER A 482 -40.33 14.32 -20.73
N SER A 483 -41.41 14.10 -21.48
CA SER A 483 -42.67 14.79 -21.25
C SER A 483 -43.78 13.74 -21.16
N SER A 484 -44.32 13.58 -19.96
CA SER A 484 -45.53 12.79 -19.70
C SER A 484 -46.44 13.60 -18.79
N SER A 485 -47.52 14.08 -19.42
CA SER A 485 -48.91 14.10 -18.96
C SER A 485 -49.22 14.54 -17.53
N CYS A 486 -49.87 15.71 -17.42
CA CYS A 486 -50.82 16.00 -16.35
C CYS A 486 -52.15 16.49 -16.95
N VAL A 487 -53.25 15.93 -16.47
CA VAL A 487 -54.63 16.06 -16.94
C VAL A 487 -55.39 17.11 -16.11
N LEU A 488 -56.07 18.02 -16.82
CA LEU A 488 -57.29 18.80 -16.54
C LEU A 488 -57.48 19.55 -15.20
N LEU A 489 -57.66 20.88 -15.29
CA LEU A 489 -58.95 21.55 -15.06
C LEU A 489 -58.96 23.01 -15.56
N SER A 490 -60.13 23.44 -16.02
CA SER A 490 -60.41 24.64 -16.82
C SER A 490 -60.66 25.91 -15.99
N CYS A 491 -60.36 27.09 -16.56
CA CYS A 491 -61.33 28.17 -16.87
C CYS A 491 -60.66 29.51 -17.26
N CYS A 492 -61.06 29.97 -18.44
CA CYS A 492 -61.11 31.33 -18.99
C CYS A 492 -59.84 32.14 -19.39
N PRO A 493 -59.91 32.85 -20.54
CA PRO A 493 -58.77 33.56 -21.15
C PRO A 493 -58.86 35.09 -20.97
N LEU A 494 -57.73 35.80 -21.09
CA LEU A 494 -57.61 37.00 -21.93
C LEU A 494 -56.16 37.56 -21.97
N SER A 495 -55.68 37.73 -23.22
CA SER A 495 -54.90 38.83 -23.79
C SER A 495 -53.47 39.23 -23.33
N LEU A 496 -52.59 39.26 -24.34
CA LEU A 496 -51.58 40.29 -24.69
C LEU A 496 -50.32 40.45 -23.81
N ALA A 497 -49.16 40.04 -24.33
CA ALA A 497 -48.19 40.92 -25.02
C ALA A 497 -46.80 40.27 -25.07
N MET A 498 -46.17 40.34 -26.25
CA MET A 498 -44.73 40.14 -26.46
C MET A 498 -43.95 41.29 -25.81
N ASP A 499 -42.78 41.01 -25.22
CA ASP A 499 -41.51 41.52 -25.74
C ASP A 499 -40.27 40.93 -25.05
N CYS A 500 -39.20 40.84 -25.85
CA CYS A 500 -37.86 40.36 -25.55
C CYS A 500 -37.10 41.25 -24.55
N VAL A 501 -36.18 40.69 -23.75
CA VAL A 501 -34.79 41.20 -23.61
C VAL A 501 -33.87 40.05 -23.16
N HIS A 502 -32.86 39.76 -23.99
CA HIS A 502 -31.65 39.01 -23.66
C HIS A 502 -30.61 39.96 -23.03
N SER A 503 -29.68 39.37 -22.25
CA SER A 503 -28.31 39.84 -21.98
C SER A 503 -28.10 40.91 -20.90
N ALA A 504 -27.68 40.47 -19.71
CA ALA A 504 -26.84 41.27 -18.82
C ALA A 504 -25.39 40.77 -18.93
N VAL A 505 -24.55 41.58 -19.55
CA VAL A 505 -23.08 41.45 -19.54
C VAL A 505 -22.59 42.17 -18.29
N GLY A 506 -22.10 41.42 -17.31
CA GLY A 506 -21.36 41.99 -16.18
C GLY A 506 -19.91 42.22 -16.58
N SER A 507 -19.45 43.48 -16.57
CA SER A 507 -18.04 43.82 -16.73
C SER A 507 -17.35 43.72 -15.35
N ILE A 508 -16.24 42.99 -15.29
CA ILE A 508 -15.33 42.95 -14.15
C ILE A 508 -14.24 43.99 -14.44
N ALA A 509 -14.11 45.01 -13.58
CA ALA A 509 -12.96 45.89 -13.57
C ALA A 509 -11.99 45.42 -12.48
N LEU A 510 -10.72 45.25 -12.85
CA LEU A 510 -9.61 45.02 -11.92
C LEU A 510 -8.87 46.35 -11.79
N GLU A 511 -8.94 46.98 -10.62
CA GLU A 511 -7.99 48.02 -10.21
C GLU A 511 -6.95 47.37 -9.29
N ALA A 512 -5.68 47.66 -9.56
CA ALA A 512 -4.55 47.17 -8.79
C ALA A 512 -4.05 48.31 -7.89
N ASP A 513 -4.14 48.11 -6.58
CA ASP A 513 -3.54 49.02 -5.60
C ASP A 513 -2.12 48.57 -5.23
N PHE A 514 -1.30 49.56 -4.86
CA PHE A 514 0.16 49.54 -4.82
C PHE A 514 0.79 48.72 -3.66
N ASP A 515 0.05 47.84 -2.98
CA ASP A 515 0.57 47.04 -1.86
C ASP A 515 0.51 45.51 -2.05
N GLY A 516 0.07 45.02 -3.21
CA GLY A 516 0.22 43.60 -3.57
C GLY A 516 -0.75 42.64 -2.87
N SER A 517 -1.87 43.13 -2.33
CA SER A 517 -2.96 42.29 -1.85
C SER A 517 -4.17 42.30 -2.82
N ILE A 518 -4.57 41.12 -3.32
CA ILE A 518 -5.76 40.97 -4.19
C ILE A 518 -6.97 40.66 -3.31
N GLY A 519 -7.82 41.66 -3.07
CA GLY A 519 -9.13 41.49 -2.45
C GLY A 519 -10.25 41.48 -3.49
N ILE A 520 -11.08 40.44 -3.51
CA ILE A 520 -12.33 40.42 -4.29
C ILE A 520 -13.44 40.99 -3.41
N HIS A 521 -13.86 42.23 -3.67
CA HIS A 521 -15.02 42.84 -3.02
C HIS A 521 -16.27 42.73 -3.91
N CYS A 522 -17.21 41.87 -3.52
CA CYS A 522 -18.56 41.88 -4.10
C CYS A 522 -19.42 42.92 -3.35
N TRP A 523 -19.74 44.03 -4.00
CA TRP A 523 -20.76 44.95 -3.50
C TRP A 523 -22.13 44.54 -4.03
N VAL A 524 -23.04 44.19 -3.12
CA VAL A 524 -24.48 44.12 -3.42
C VAL A 524 -25.07 45.47 -3.02
N GLN A 525 -25.47 46.29 -4.00
CA GLN A 525 -26.24 47.50 -3.71
C GLN A 525 -27.68 47.11 -3.35
N PRO A 526 -28.26 47.67 -2.26
CA PRO A 526 -29.69 47.56 -2.03
C PRO A 526 -30.44 48.48 -3.01
N VAL A 527 -31.40 47.93 -3.74
CA VAL A 527 -32.35 48.70 -4.54
C VAL A 527 -33.33 49.38 -3.57
N THR A 528 -33.18 50.68 -3.36
CA THR A 528 -34.20 51.52 -2.71
C THR A 528 -35.21 51.98 -3.76
N THR A 529 -36.48 51.61 -3.59
CA THR A 529 -37.60 52.15 -4.36
C THR A 529 -37.93 53.56 -3.86
N GLY A 530 -37.49 54.58 -4.60
CA GLY A 530 -37.90 55.97 -4.41
C GLY A 530 -38.94 56.36 -5.45
N SER A 531 -40.11 56.79 -4.98
CA SER A 531 -41.13 57.46 -5.79
C SER A 531 -40.74 58.92 -6.06
N SER A 532 -40.99 59.41 -7.29
CA SER A 532 -41.11 60.84 -7.52
C SER A 532 -42.04 61.13 -8.70
N HIS A 533 -43.00 62.02 -8.44
CA HIS A 533 -43.74 62.79 -9.42
C HIS A 533 -42.81 63.58 -10.35
N GLY A 534 -43.31 63.82 -11.57
CA GLY A 534 -42.72 64.67 -12.61
C GLY A 534 -43.34 64.33 -13.95
#